data_AF-A0A4Q0S6Q0-F1
#
_entry.id   AF-A0A4Q0S6Q0-F1
#
_cell.length_a   1.000
_cell.length_b   1.000
_cell.length_c   1.000
_cell.angle_alpha   90.00
_cell.angle_beta   90.00
_cell.angle_gamma   90.00
#
_symmetry.space_group_name_H-M   'P 1'
#
loop_
_entity.id
_entity.type
_entity.pdbx_description
1 polymer ?
#
loop_
_entity_poly.entity_id
_entity_poly.type
_entity_poly.pdbx_seq_one_letter_code
_entity_poly.pdbx_strand_id
1 'polypeptide(L)'
;MISKYVPNADHLLAMPTADVGRIMLLIAKDVRQGAGFTYEAITTEPFGTGMATERGSSYPFHKKQQVDEHLNRAWRQLEREGFVEASPGINGTHGWKTFTEAGLAVANGQDWEATRAAMLFPKELLHVTIRDKVWAALARGDLDEAVFAAFKAVEVAVRQAGGYDATDLGADLMRKAFDPSDSPKDNRGRLTNLAHPIGEREALSHLFAGAIGSYKNPHSHRTVNLDDPAEAREQVMLASHLLRIVDARRRQ
;
A
#
# COMPACT_ATOMS: atom_id res chain seq x y z
N MET A 1 -27.41 9.67 -4.12
CA MET A 1 -27.21 10.77 -5.10
C MET A 1 -25.97 11.54 -4.71
N ILE A 2 -25.04 11.65 -5.66
CA ILE A 2 -23.76 12.34 -5.61
C ILE A 2 -23.95 13.85 -5.52
N SER A 3 -24.99 14.43 -6.14
CA SER A 3 -25.29 15.87 -6.04
C SER A 3 -25.51 16.38 -4.61
N LYS A 4 -25.82 15.49 -3.64
CA LYS A 4 -25.88 15.86 -2.22
C LYS A 4 -24.50 16.18 -1.62
N TYR A 5 -23.44 15.60 -2.17
CA TYR A 5 -22.06 15.79 -1.73
C TYR A 5 -21.31 16.77 -2.63
N VAL A 6 -21.62 16.77 -3.93
CA VAL A 6 -20.98 17.63 -4.94
C VAL A 6 -22.07 18.32 -5.78
N PRO A 7 -22.66 19.44 -5.31
CA PRO A 7 -23.81 20.05 -5.98
C PRO A 7 -23.51 20.64 -7.36
N ASN A 8 -22.24 20.93 -7.66
CA ASN A 8 -21.81 21.53 -8.92
C ASN A 8 -21.24 20.45 -9.87
N ALA A 9 -21.78 20.37 -11.09
CA ALA A 9 -21.35 19.38 -12.09
C ALA A 9 -19.90 19.61 -12.59
N ASP A 10 -19.43 20.85 -12.71
CA ASP A 10 -18.03 21.12 -13.08
C ASP A 10 -17.05 20.66 -12.01
N HIS A 11 -17.42 20.83 -10.74
CA HIS A 11 -16.61 20.32 -9.64
C HIS A 11 -16.54 18.79 -9.69
N LEU A 12 -17.69 18.11 -9.87
CA LEU A 12 -17.71 16.66 -10.03
C LEU A 12 -16.83 16.20 -11.18
N LEU A 13 -16.90 16.85 -12.35
CA LEU A 13 -16.11 16.49 -13.53
C LEU A 13 -14.61 16.78 -13.39
N ALA A 14 -14.23 17.72 -12.52
CA ALA A 14 -12.84 18.03 -12.22
C ALA A 14 -12.24 17.13 -11.13
N MET A 15 -13.06 16.41 -10.35
CA MET A 15 -12.59 15.53 -9.30
C MET A 15 -11.87 14.29 -9.87
N PRO A 16 -10.82 13.80 -9.21
CA PRO A 16 -10.28 12.48 -9.48
C PRO A 16 -11.33 11.38 -9.28
N THR A 17 -11.32 10.36 -10.14
CA THR A 17 -12.28 9.23 -10.05
C THR A 17 -12.19 8.47 -8.73
N ALA A 18 -11.03 8.47 -8.08
CA ALA A 18 -10.83 7.90 -6.75
C ALA A 18 -11.66 8.63 -5.66
N ASP A 19 -11.65 9.97 -5.68
CA ASP A 19 -12.41 10.78 -4.71
C ASP A 19 -13.92 10.63 -4.92
N VAL A 20 -14.35 10.56 -6.19
CA VAL A 20 -15.75 10.25 -6.52
C VAL A 20 -16.12 8.84 -6.05
N GLY A 21 -15.22 7.87 -6.20
CA GLY A 21 -15.39 6.50 -5.69
C GLY A 21 -15.58 6.47 -4.17
N ARG A 22 -14.82 7.26 -3.42
CA ARG A 22 -15.02 7.41 -1.97
C ARG A 22 -16.42 7.90 -1.62
N ILE A 23 -16.94 8.90 -2.33
CA ILE A 23 -18.30 9.40 -2.14
C ILE A 23 -19.33 8.31 -2.48
N MET A 24 -19.10 7.54 -3.54
CA MET A 24 -19.97 6.42 -3.91
C MET A 24 -20.08 5.38 -2.79
N LEU A 25 -19.00 5.06 -2.06
CA LEU A 25 -19.04 4.14 -0.92
C LEU A 25 -19.89 4.67 0.24
N LEU A 26 -19.87 5.99 0.49
CA LEU A 26 -20.74 6.62 1.49
C LEU A 26 -22.22 6.50 1.09
N ILE A 27 -22.55 6.80 -0.16
CA ILE A 27 -23.92 6.65 -0.68
C ILE A 27 -24.35 5.19 -0.68
N ALA A 28 -23.47 4.27 -1.07
CA ALA A 28 -23.73 2.83 -1.10
C ALA A 28 -24.17 2.32 0.28
N LYS A 29 -23.59 2.86 1.36
CA LYS A 29 -23.94 2.51 2.73
C LYS A 29 -25.37 2.94 3.07
N ASP A 30 -25.77 4.13 2.63
CA ASP A 30 -27.10 4.70 2.88
C ASP A 30 -28.20 4.01 2.05
N VAL A 31 -27.89 3.57 0.82
CA VAL A 31 -28.86 2.92 -0.08
C VAL A 31 -28.85 1.39 0.01
N ARG A 32 -28.00 0.82 0.86
CA ARG A 32 -27.84 -0.63 1.01
C ARG A 32 -29.14 -1.29 1.47
N GLN A 33 -29.50 -2.38 0.80
CA GLN A 33 -30.60 -3.27 1.12
C GLN A 33 -30.08 -4.68 1.42
N GLY A 34 -30.98 -5.63 1.73
CA GLY A 34 -30.61 -7.00 2.06
C GLY A 34 -29.75 -7.70 0.99
N ALA A 35 -30.00 -7.43 -0.29
CA ALA A 35 -29.21 -7.97 -1.41
C ALA A 35 -27.94 -7.16 -1.74
N GLY A 36 -27.65 -6.07 -1.02
CA GLY A 36 -26.55 -5.16 -1.31
C GLY A 36 -27.03 -3.82 -1.88
N PHE A 37 -26.38 -3.31 -2.91
CA PHE A 37 -26.74 -2.08 -3.63
C PHE A 37 -26.42 -2.20 -5.12
N THR A 38 -27.00 -1.34 -5.96
CA THR A 38 -26.73 -1.32 -7.41
C THR A 38 -26.03 -0.03 -7.83
N TYR A 39 -25.40 -0.05 -9.00
CA TYR A 39 -24.80 1.14 -9.62
C TYR A 39 -25.83 2.26 -9.75
N GLU A 40 -27.02 1.95 -10.26
CA GLU A 40 -28.09 2.93 -10.53
C GLU A 40 -28.57 3.60 -9.25
N ALA A 41 -28.68 2.86 -8.13
CA ALA A 41 -29.09 3.44 -6.85
C ALA A 41 -28.12 4.51 -6.33
N ILE A 42 -26.86 4.45 -6.75
CA ILE A 42 -25.79 5.35 -6.31
C ILE A 42 -25.63 6.53 -7.29
N THR A 43 -25.67 6.25 -8.59
CA THR A 43 -25.28 7.19 -9.65
C THR A 43 -26.44 7.86 -10.37
N THR A 44 -27.70 7.52 -10.06
CA THR A 44 -28.84 8.20 -10.67
C THR A 44 -28.92 9.64 -10.17
N GLU A 45 -28.67 10.60 -11.06
CA GLU A 45 -28.72 12.03 -10.77
C GLU A 45 -29.87 12.72 -11.51
N PRO A 46 -30.53 13.72 -10.88
CA PRO A 46 -31.49 14.56 -11.57
C PRO A 46 -30.76 15.49 -12.54
N PHE A 47 -31.23 15.53 -13.79
CA PHE A 47 -30.77 16.46 -14.82
C PHE A 47 -31.89 17.39 -15.27
N GLY A 48 -31.59 18.67 -15.45
CA GLY A 48 -32.58 19.67 -15.78
C GLY A 48 -32.07 20.80 -16.67
N THR A 49 -32.97 21.73 -16.99
CA THR A 49 -32.70 22.99 -17.70
C THR A 49 -33.34 24.17 -16.93
N GLY A 50 -32.82 25.39 -17.12
CA GLY A 50 -33.38 26.61 -16.53
C GLY A 50 -33.34 26.65 -15.00
N MET A 51 -34.35 27.29 -14.37
CA MET A 51 -34.39 27.59 -12.93
C MET A 51 -34.16 26.38 -11.99
N ALA A 52 -34.47 25.15 -12.42
CA ALA A 52 -34.20 23.94 -11.62
C ALA A 52 -32.69 23.69 -11.42
N THR A 53 -31.88 24.03 -12.42
CA THR A 53 -30.42 23.94 -12.35
C THR A 53 -29.82 25.09 -11.55
N GLU A 54 -30.34 26.30 -11.69
CA GLU A 54 -29.88 27.50 -10.97
C GLU A 54 -30.11 27.40 -9.44
N ARG A 55 -31.15 26.67 -9.03
CA ARG A 55 -31.42 26.35 -7.62
C ARG A 55 -30.63 25.15 -7.08
N GLY A 56 -29.70 24.60 -7.87
CA GLY A 56 -28.84 23.46 -7.46
C GLY A 56 -29.58 22.14 -7.25
N SER A 57 -30.81 22.01 -7.75
CA SER A 57 -31.65 20.81 -7.55
C SER A 57 -31.40 19.71 -8.59
N SER A 58 -30.62 20.02 -9.65
CA SER A 58 -30.27 19.09 -10.73
C SER A 58 -29.00 19.55 -11.45
N TYR A 59 -28.22 18.61 -11.97
CA TYR A 59 -27.11 18.95 -12.87
C TYR A 59 -27.62 19.45 -14.23
N PRO A 60 -26.85 20.28 -14.97
CA PRO A 60 -27.24 20.73 -16.30
C PRO A 60 -27.36 19.57 -17.29
N PHE A 61 -28.47 19.49 -18.02
CA PHE A 61 -28.76 18.40 -18.95
C PHE A 61 -27.67 18.20 -20.01
N HIS A 62 -27.07 19.28 -20.52
CA HIS A 62 -26.00 19.20 -21.53
C HIS A 62 -24.70 18.52 -21.02
N LYS A 63 -24.54 18.35 -19.70
CA LYS A 63 -23.39 17.64 -19.10
C LYS A 63 -23.70 16.18 -18.76
N LYS A 64 -24.93 15.71 -19.01
CA LYS A 64 -25.38 14.37 -18.62
C LYS A 64 -24.41 13.28 -19.05
N GLN A 65 -24.03 13.27 -20.32
CA GLN A 65 -23.13 12.25 -20.85
C GLN A 65 -21.77 12.27 -20.12
N GLN A 66 -21.17 13.44 -19.93
CA GLN A 66 -19.88 13.57 -19.27
C GLN A 66 -19.94 13.11 -17.81
N VAL A 67 -21.02 13.48 -17.10
CA VAL A 67 -21.26 13.04 -15.72
C VAL A 67 -21.40 11.53 -15.68
N ASP A 68 -22.29 10.94 -16.49
CA ASP A 68 -22.51 9.49 -16.53
C ASP A 68 -21.21 8.71 -16.81
N GLU A 69 -20.40 9.18 -17.77
CA GLU A 69 -19.10 8.59 -18.08
C GLU A 69 -18.12 8.69 -16.91
N HIS A 70 -18.07 9.83 -16.23
CA HIS A 70 -17.17 10.04 -15.10
C HIS A 70 -17.57 9.15 -13.91
N LEU A 71 -18.87 9.06 -13.60
CA LEU A 71 -19.41 8.16 -12.58
C LEU A 71 -19.14 6.70 -12.93
N ASN A 72 -19.30 6.30 -14.20
CA ASN A 72 -19.00 4.92 -14.61
C ASN A 72 -17.51 4.57 -14.42
N ARG A 73 -16.59 5.50 -14.72
CA ARG A 73 -15.14 5.30 -14.49
C ARG A 73 -14.81 5.15 -13.01
N ALA A 74 -15.40 5.99 -12.15
CA ALA A 74 -15.24 5.89 -10.71
C ALA A 74 -15.76 4.55 -10.16
N TRP A 75 -16.94 4.11 -10.62
CA TRP A 75 -17.49 2.82 -10.25
C TRP A 75 -16.61 1.64 -10.65
N ARG A 76 -16.18 1.59 -11.93
CA ARG A 76 -15.27 0.54 -12.42
C ARG A 76 -13.94 0.52 -11.68
N GLN A 77 -13.49 1.67 -11.18
CA GLN A 77 -12.29 1.74 -10.34
C GLN A 77 -12.52 1.09 -8.98
N LEU A 78 -13.68 1.32 -8.33
CA LEU A 78 -14.02 0.64 -7.07
C LEU A 78 -14.06 -0.88 -7.23
N GLU A 79 -14.62 -1.38 -8.35
CA GLU A 79 -14.63 -2.81 -8.67
C GLU A 79 -13.22 -3.35 -8.89
N ARG A 80 -12.42 -2.68 -9.73
CA ARG A 80 -11.05 -3.11 -10.06
C ARG A 80 -10.13 -3.11 -8.85
N GLU A 81 -10.27 -2.13 -7.96
CA GLU A 81 -9.46 -1.98 -6.75
C GLU A 81 -10.00 -2.83 -5.59
N GLY A 82 -11.16 -3.48 -5.75
CA GLY A 82 -11.69 -4.46 -4.79
C GLY A 82 -12.42 -3.86 -3.60
N PHE A 83 -12.95 -2.64 -3.71
CA PHE A 83 -13.79 -2.05 -2.65
C PHE A 83 -15.23 -2.58 -2.67
N VAL A 84 -15.70 -3.03 -3.84
CA VAL A 84 -17.01 -3.65 -4.01
C VAL A 84 -16.87 -4.90 -4.86
N GLU A 85 -17.74 -5.87 -4.62
CA GLU A 85 -17.78 -7.13 -5.36
C GLU A 85 -19.22 -7.54 -5.66
N ALA A 86 -19.40 -8.54 -6.54
CA ALA A 86 -20.73 -9.06 -6.84
C ALA A 86 -21.39 -9.64 -5.58
N SER A 87 -22.65 -9.29 -5.35
CA SER A 87 -23.42 -9.93 -4.28
C SER A 87 -23.54 -11.45 -4.51
N PRO A 88 -23.60 -12.28 -3.47
CA PRO A 88 -23.75 -13.72 -3.64
C PRO A 88 -25.03 -14.13 -4.41
N GLY A 89 -24.93 -15.21 -5.19
CA GLY A 89 -26.07 -15.81 -5.87
C GLY A 89 -26.60 -14.99 -7.06
N ILE A 90 -27.89 -15.19 -7.37
CA ILE A 90 -28.54 -14.62 -8.55
C ILE A 90 -28.56 -13.09 -8.56
N ASN A 91 -28.49 -12.44 -7.40
CA ASN A 91 -28.47 -10.98 -7.33
C ASN A 91 -27.18 -10.41 -7.94
N GLY A 92 -26.03 -11.04 -7.68
CA GLY A 92 -24.75 -10.61 -8.25
C GLY A 92 -24.71 -10.66 -9.77
N THR A 93 -25.34 -11.67 -10.38
CA THR A 93 -25.44 -11.77 -11.84
C THR A 93 -26.34 -10.68 -12.44
N HIS A 94 -27.26 -10.13 -11.66
CA HIS A 94 -28.15 -9.02 -12.04
C HIS A 94 -27.61 -7.65 -11.60
N GLY A 95 -26.31 -7.53 -11.35
CA GLY A 95 -25.64 -6.25 -11.11
C GLY A 95 -25.64 -5.76 -9.67
N TRP A 96 -26.22 -6.51 -8.72
CA TRP A 96 -26.10 -6.18 -7.31
C TRP A 96 -24.66 -6.38 -6.83
N LYS A 97 -24.22 -5.44 -5.99
CA LYS A 97 -22.91 -5.45 -5.34
C LYS A 97 -23.05 -5.44 -3.83
N THR A 98 -22.01 -5.94 -3.18
CA THR A 98 -21.78 -5.78 -1.74
C THR A 98 -20.42 -5.12 -1.51
N PHE A 99 -20.24 -4.54 -0.33
CA PHE A 99 -18.92 -4.13 0.13
C PHE A 99 -18.03 -5.35 0.34
N THR A 100 -16.76 -5.23 -0.02
CA THR A 100 -15.70 -6.04 0.59
C THR A 100 -15.40 -5.51 1.99
N GLU A 101 -14.55 -6.19 2.77
CA GLU A 101 -14.12 -5.70 4.08
C GLU A 101 -13.53 -4.29 4.01
N ALA A 102 -12.67 -4.03 3.02
CA ALA A 102 -12.05 -2.74 2.81
C ALA A 102 -13.05 -1.65 2.38
N GLY A 103 -13.99 -1.98 1.48
CA GLY A 103 -15.06 -1.05 1.11
C GLY A 103 -15.93 -0.64 2.28
N LEU A 104 -16.26 -1.61 3.15
CA LEU A 104 -17.06 -1.35 4.34
C LEU A 104 -16.29 -0.49 5.36
N ALA A 105 -14.98 -0.75 5.54
CA ALA A 105 -14.13 0.03 6.43
C ALA A 105 -14.07 1.51 6.01
N VAL A 106 -13.84 1.79 4.73
CA VAL A 106 -13.86 3.16 4.19
C VAL A 106 -15.25 3.79 4.33
N ALA A 107 -16.33 3.06 4.02
CA ALA A 107 -17.69 3.56 4.19
C ALA A 107 -18.05 3.86 5.67
N ASN A 108 -17.31 3.28 6.61
CA ASN A 108 -17.41 3.54 8.05
C ASN A 108 -16.46 4.64 8.56
N GLY A 109 -15.73 5.30 7.66
CA GLY A 109 -14.89 6.45 7.99
C GLY A 109 -13.40 6.12 8.15
N GLN A 110 -12.95 4.91 7.83
CA GLN A 110 -11.53 4.61 7.75
C GLN A 110 -10.87 5.44 6.63
N ASP A 111 -9.57 5.74 6.80
CA ASP A 111 -8.80 6.51 5.83
C ASP A 111 -8.79 5.82 4.45
N TRP A 112 -9.26 6.55 3.44
CA TRP A 112 -9.36 6.06 2.06
C TRP A 112 -7.99 5.78 1.45
N GLU A 113 -7.05 6.73 1.53
CA GLU A 113 -5.76 6.60 0.86
C GLU A 113 -4.92 5.52 1.54
N ALA A 114 -4.92 5.45 2.88
CA ALA A 114 -4.23 4.38 3.59
C ALA A 114 -4.79 3.00 3.24
N THR A 115 -6.13 2.86 3.21
CA THR A 115 -6.79 1.59 2.88
C THR A 115 -6.52 1.18 1.42
N ARG A 116 -6.71 2.12 0.49
CA ARG A 116 -6.45 1.91 -0.94
C ARG A 116 -5.01 1.53 -1.20
N ALA A 117 -4.06 2.25 -0.59
CA ALA A 117 -2.65 1.98 -0.77
C ALA A 117 -2.30 0.58 -0.21
N ALA A 118 -2.88 0.18 0.93
CA ALA A 118 -2.66 -1.15 1.49
C ALA A 118 -3.18 -2.26 0.56
N MET A 119 -4.37 -2.09 -0.02
CA MET A 119 -4.95 -3.04 -1.00
C MET A 119 -4.11 -3.13 -2.28
N LEU A 120 -3.58 -2.00 -2.74
CA LEU A 120 -2.76 -1.93 -3.93
C LEU A 120 -1.31 -2.34 -3.71
N PHE A 121 -0.91 -2.69 -2.48
CA PHE A 121 0.46 -3.09 -2.18
C PHE A 121 0.78 -4.44 -2.87
N PRO A 122 1.56 -4.43 -3.96
CA PRO A 122 1.74 -5.62 -4.77
C PRO A 122 2.70 -6.57 -4.08
N LYS A 123 2.20 -7.76 -3.72
CA LYS A 123 2.96 -8.82 -3.04
C LYS A 123 4.24 -9.19 -3.79
N GLU A 124 4.23 -9.05 -5.11
CA GLU A 124 5.33 -9.39 -6.02
C GLU A 124 6.55 -8.48 -5.86
N LEU A 125 6.35 -7.24 -5.38
CA LEU A 125 7.46 -6.33 -5.09
C LEU A 125 8.25 -6.73 -3.85
N LEU A 126 7.71 -7.61 -3.00
CA LEU A 126 8.46 -8.17 -1.89
C LEU A 126 9.50 -9.18 -2.36
N HIS A 127 10.65 -9.14 -1.71
CA HIS A 127 11.69 -10.14 -1.90
C HIS A 127 11.17 -11.54 -1.55
N VAL A 128 11.50 -12.54 -2.37
CA VAL A 128 10.96 -13.91 -2.23
C VAL A 128 11.15 -14.48 -0.82
N THR A 129 12.28 -14.20 -0.17
CA THR A 129 12.60 -14.64 1.20
C THR A 129 11.59 -14.19 2.25
N ILE A 130 11.01 -13.00 2.10
CA ILE A 130 10.11 -12.41 3.11
C ILE A 130 8.66 -12.32 2.63
N ARG A 131 8.43 -12.52 1.33
CA ARG A 131 7.17 -12.25 0.63
C ARG A 131 5.95 -12.76 1.37
N ASP A 132 5.85 -14.07 1.58
CA ASP A 132 4.61 -14.65 2.11
C ASP A 132 4.38 -14.27 3.57
N LYS A 133 5.43 -14.36 4.41
CA LYS A 133 5.33 -14.05 5.84
C LYS A 133 4.98 -12.57 6.07
N VAL A 134 5.73 -11.66 5.46
CA VAL A 134 5.58 -10.22 5.69
C VAL A 134 4.30 -9.69 5.06
N TRP A 135 3.94 -10.17 3.86
CA TRP A 135 2.66 -9.79 3.25
C TRP A 135 1.47 -10.22 4.12
N ALA A 136 1.50 -11.43 4.67
CA ALA A 136 0.41 -11.90 5.54
C ALA A 136 0.30 -11.08 6.83
N ALA A 137 1.42 -10.62 7.39
CA ALA A 137 1.42 -9.73 8.56
C ALA A 137 0.85 -8.34 8.21
N LEU A 138 1.31 -7.72 7.11
CA LEU A 138 0.78 -6.45 6.62
C LEU A 138 -0.72 -6.52 6.34
N ALA A 139 -1.19 -7.60 5.71
CA ALA A 139 -2.60 -7.80 5.40
C ALA A 139 -3.49 -7.93 6.64
N ARG A 140 -2.94 -8.38 7.78
CA ARG A 140 -3.66 -8.42 9.07
C ARG A 140 -3.52 -7.16 9.92
N GLY A 141 -2.70 -6.20 9.48
CA GLY A 141 -2.37 -5.03 10.28
C GLY A 141 -1.34 -5.30 11.40
N ASP A 142 -0.65 -6.44 11.37
CA ASP A 142 0.45 -6.77 12.29
C ASP A 142 1.73 -6.01 11.88
N LEU A 143 1.69 -4.67 11.91
CA LEU A 143 2.70 -3.81 11.29
C LEU A 143 4.10 -3.99 11.89
N ASP A 144 4.20 -3.98 13.23
CA ASP A 144 5.47 -4.14 13.93
C ASP A 144 6.13 -5.51 13.63
N GLU A 145 5.34 -6.59 13.61
CA GLU A 145 5.83 -7.93 13.27
C GLU A 145 6.27 -8.00 11.80
N ALA A 146 5.55 -7.33 10.89
CA ALA A 146 5.91 -7.28 9.48
C ALA A 146 7.30 -6.65 9.28
N VAL A 147 7.53 -5.49 9.89
CA VAL A 147 8.80 -4.76 9.83
C VAL A 147 9.91 -5.57 10.50
N PHE A 148 9.69 -6.05 11.73
CA PHE A 148 10.67 -6.82 12.46
C PHE A 148 11.08 -8.09 11.69
N ALA A 149 10.12 -8.85 11.17
CA ALA A 149 10.38 -10.04 10.38
C ALA A 149 11.18 -9.73 9.10
N ALA A 150 10.88 -8.61 8.43
CA ALA A 150 11.58 -8.18 7.23
C ALA A 150 13.06 -7.88 7.51
N PHE A 151 13.37 -7.05 8.52
CA PHE A 151 14.75 -6.69 8.82
C PHE A 151 15.54 -7.80 9.54
N LYS A 152 14.86 -8.68 10.29
CA LYS A 152 15.47 -9.93 10.77
C LYS A 152 15.95 -10.79 9.60
N ALA A 153 15.17 -10.88 8.52
CA ALA A 153 15.58 -11.62 7.33
C ALA A 153 16.78 -10.98 6.62
N VAL A 154 16.86 -9.64 6.58
CA VAL A 154 18.05 -8.93 6.08
C VAL A 154 19.29 -9.31 6.88
N GLU A 155 19.21 -9.25 8.22
CA GLU A 155 20.33 -9.60 9.10
C GLU A 155 20.81 -11.06 8.88
N VAL A 156 19.86 -12.00 8.81
CA VAL A 156 20.14 -13.41 8.53
C VAL A 156 20.79 -13.57 7.15
N ALA A 157 20.27 -12.91 6.12
CA ALA A 157 20.77 -13.02 4.76
C ALA A 157 22.21 -12.48 4.65
N VAL A 158 22.52 -11.35 5.28
CA VAL A 158 23.88 -10.77 5.35
C VAL A 158 24.82 -11.73 6.06
N ARG A 159 24.42 -12.25 7.22
CA ARG A 159 25.24 -13.20 7.99
C ARG A 159 25.58 -14.44 7.16
N GLN A 160 24.58 -15.02 6.49
CA GLN A 160 24.76 -16.20 5.65
C GLN A 160 25.62 -15.92 4.41
N ALA A 161 25.33 -14.83 3.68
CA ALA A 161 26.08 -14.47 2.47
C ALA A 161 27.56 -14.17 2.77
N GLY A 162 27.84 -13.58 3.93
CA GLY A 162 29.19 -13.29 4.39
C GLY A 162 29.84 -14.42 5.19
N GLY A 163 29.17 -15.54 5.45
CA GLY A 163 29.70 -16.62 6.30
C GLY A 163 30.20 -16.12 7.66
N TYR A 164 29.39 -15.28 8.31
CA TYR A 164 29.64 -14.69 9.63
C TYR A 164 29.09 -15.56 10.76
N ASP A 165 29.59 -15.37 11.98
CA ASP A 165 29.21 -16.18 13.13
C ASP A 165 27.80 -15.84 13.62
N ALA A 166 27.16 -16.77 14.33
CA ALA A 166 25.82 -16.57 14.89
C ALA A 166 25.76 -15.39 15.88
N THR A 167 26.90 -15.02 16.47
CA THR A 167 27.05 -13.89 17.39
C THR A 167 27.26 -12.55 16.68
N ASP A 168 27.57 -12.54 15.39
CA ASP A 168 27.63 -11.31 14.61
C ASP A 168 26.19 -10.83 14.34
N LEU A 169 25.80 -9.72 14.96
CA LEU A 169 24.43 -9.19 14.94
C LEU A 169 24.40 -7.67 14.77
N GLY A 170 23.22 -7.16 14.39
CA GLY A 170 22.90 -5.74 14.42
C GLY A 170 23.70 -4.90 13.44
N ALA A 171 23.86 -3.63 13.79
CA ALA A 171 24.61 -2.66 12.99
C ALA A 171 26.10 -3.05 12.87
N ASP A 172 26.66 -3.73 13.87
CA ASP A 172 28.06 -4.14 13.85
C ASP A 172 28.33 -5.25 12.83
N LEU A 173 27.41 -6.22 12.68
CA LEU A 173 27.44 -7.17 11.57
C LEU A 173 27.41 -6.44 10.22
N MET A 174 26.55 -5.44 10.06
CA MET A 174 26.44 -4.71 8.78
C MET A 174 27.73 -3.99 8.43
N ARG A 175 28.33 -3.29 9.40
CA ARG A 175 29.62 -2.61 9.22
C ARG A 175 30.76 -3.59 8.95
N LYS A 176 30.75 -4.76 9.60
CA LYS A 176 31.71 -5.84 9.35
C LYS A 176 31.56 -6.41 7.94
N ALA A 177 30.33 -6.66 7.50
CA ALA A 177 30.01 -7.28 6.21
C ALA A 177 30.33 -6.41 5.01
N PHE A 178 30.06 -5.11 5.14
CA PHE A 178 30.27 -4.09 4.10
C PHE A 178 31.42 -3.14 4.45
N ASP A 179 32.45 -3.64 5.13
CA ASP A 179 33.64 -2.85 5.44
C ASP A 179 34.25 -2.29 4.13
N PRO A 180 34.51 -0.97 4.03
CA PRO A 180 34.89 -0.34 2.78
C PRO A 180 36.36 -0.54 2.40
N SER A 181 37.18 -1.08 3.32
CA SER A 181 38.62 -1.18 3.16
C SER A 181 39.03 -2.11 2.01
N ASP A 182 40.08 -1.70 1.27
CA ASP A 182 40.68 -2.51 0.19
C ASP A 182 41.50 -3.70 0.71
N SER A 183 41.77 -3.74 2.01
CA SER A 183 42.54 -4.81 2.66
C SER A 183 41.78 -5.31 3.90
N PRO A 184 40.71 -6.11 3.71
CA PRO A 184 39.90 -6.56 4.81
C PRO A 184 40.72 -7.45 5.75
N LYS A 185 40.79 -7.08 7.02
CA LYS A 185 41.30 -7.94 8.10
C LYS A 185 40.14 -8.71 8.72
N ASP A 186 40.43 -9.85 9.33
CA ASP A 186 39.48 -10.57 10.20
C ASP A 186 38.12 -10.87 9.56
N ASN A 187 38.14 -11.37 8.31
CA ASN A 187 36.95 -11.78 7.55
C ASN A 187 35.95 -10.65 7.25
N ARG A 188 36.38 -9.38 7.28
CA ARG A 188 35.55 -8.20 6.95
C ARG A 188 35.31 -8.01 5.45
N GLY A 189 34.35 -7.16 5.12
CA GLY A 189 34.14 -6.65 3.76
C GLY A 189 33.75 -7.73 2.74
N ARG A 190 33.27 -8.90 3.19
CA ARG A 190 33.01 -10.03 2.28
C ARG A 190 31.90 -9.76 1.28
N LEU A 191 31.02 -8.82 1.58
CA LEU A 191 29.93 -8.37 0.72
C LEU A 191 30.23 -7.03 0.04
N THR A 192 31.41 -6.45 0.26
CA THR A 192 31.84 -5.18 -0.36
C THR A 192 32.22 -5.42 -1.82
N ASN A 193 31.70 -4.57 -2.73
CA ASN A 193 32.19 -4.54 -4.10
C ASN A 193 33.39 -3.58 -4.19
N LEU A 194 34.60 -4.14 -4.23
CA LEU A 194 35.84 -3.36 -4.27
C LEU A 194 36.03 -2.60 -5.59
N ALA A 195 35.27 -2.91 -6.65
CA ALA A 195 35.30 -2.17 -7.91
C ALA A 195 34.68 -0.76 -7.80
N HIS A 196 33.89 -0.50 -6.76
CA HIS A 196 33.25 0.81 -6.57
C HIS A 196 34.23 1.80 -5.91
N PRO A 197 34.05 3.12 -6.10
CA PRO A 197 34.76 4.15 -5.34
C PRO A 197 34.54 3.99 -3.83
N ILE A 198 35.55 4.36 -3.02
CA ILE A 198 35.51 4.21 -1.56
C ILE A 198 34.26 4.82 -0.91
N GLY A 199 33.84 6.01 -1.37
CA GLY A 199 32.65 6.69 -0.85
C GLY A 199 31.35 5.93 -1.09
N GLU A 200 31.22 5.20 -2.21
CA GLU A 200 30.05 4.35 -2.45
C GLU A 200 30.03 3.13 -1.53
N ARG A 201 31.20 2.58 -1.21
CA ARG A 201 31.33 1.46 -0.27
C ARG A 201 30.93 1.88 1.14
N GLU A 202 31.42 3.04 1.57
CA GLU A 202 31.04 3.65 2.85
C GLU A 202 29.54 3.92 2.91
N ALA A 203 28.97 4.52 1.87
CA ALA A 203 27.54 4.80 1.79
C ALA A 203 26.69 3.53 1.92
N LEU A 204 27.09 2.43 1.25
CA LEU A 204 26.37 1.16 1.35
C LEU A 204 26.46 0.56 2.76
N SER A 205 27.64 0.61 3.38
CA SER A 205 27.85 0.17 4.76
C SER A 205 26.95 0.95 5.73
N HIS A 206 26.90 2.27 5.57
CA HIS A 206 26.04 3.15 6.34
C HIS A 206 24.56 2.87 6.12
N LEU A 207 24.13 2.61 4.88
CA LEU A 207 22.74 2.28 4.57
C LEU A 207 22.29 1.01 5.31
N PHE A 208 23.07 -0.08 5.23
CA PHE A 208 22.71 -1.34 5.91
C PHE A 208 22.74 -1.19 7.43
N ALA A 209 23.79 -0.59 7.99
CA ALA A 209 23.92 -0.39 9.42
C ALA A 209 22.81 0.53 9.98
N GLY A 210 22.50 1.61 9.25
CA GLY A 210 21.42 2.53 9.57
C GLY A 210 20.06 1.84 9.52
N ALA A 211 19.77 1.08 8.46
CA ALA A 211 18.48 0.40 8.32
C ALA A 211 18.23 -0.63 9.45
N ILE A 212 19.22 -1.46 9.77
CA ILE A 212 19.11 -2.42 10.89
C ILE A 212 19.01 -1.68 12.24
N GLY A 213 19.82 -0.64 12.42
CA GLY A 213 19.81 0.20 13.61
C GLY A 213 18.47 0.91 13.85
N SER A 214 17.80 1.35 12.79
CA SER A 214 16.54 2.11 12.87
C SER A 214 15.31 1.21 12.95
N TYR A 215 15.27 0.08 12.24
CA TYR A 215 14.02 -0.66 12.04
C TYR A 215 13.97 -2.06 12.68
N LYS A 216 15.10 -2.61 13.15
CA LYS A 216 15.12 -3.92 13.84
C LYS A 216 15.47 -3.78 15.31
N ASN A 217 16.49 -2.98 15.62
CA ASN A 217 16.97 -2.83 16.98
C ASN A 217 15.92 -2.22 17.92
N PRO A 218 15.14 -1.19 17.55
CA PRO A 218 14.09 -0.66 18.41
C PRO A 218 13.05 -1.73 18.78
N HIS A 219 12.53 -2.49 17.82
CA HIS A 219 11.58 -3.59 18.08
C HIS A 219 12.19 -4.73 18.92
N SER A 220 13.53 -4.82 19.00
CA SER A 220 14.22 -5.81 19.84
C SER A 220 14.47 -5.33 21.28
N HIS A 221 14.44 -4.01 21.52
CA HIS A 221 14.83 -3.39 22.79
C HIS A 221 13.69 -2.64 23.49
N ARG A 222 12.64 -2.26 22.77
CA ARG A 222 11.46 -1.55 23.27
C ARG A 222 10.22 -1.96 22.50
N THR A 223 9.04 -1.81 23.11
CA THR A 223 7.79 -1.85 22.38
C THR A 223 7.72 -0.62 21.48
N VAL A 224 7.77 -0.83 20.17
CA VAL A 224 7.44 0.18 19.16
C VAL A 224 5.99 -0.09 18.78
N ASN A 225 5.16 0.96 18.73
CA ASN A 225 3.81 0.86 18.20
C ASN A 225 3.83 1.56 16.85
N LEU A 226 3.90 0.79 15.77
CA LEU A 226 3.73 1.31 14.41
C LEU A 226 2.24 1.31 14.09
N ASP A 227 1.66 2.49 13.88
CA ASP A 227 0.23 2.70 13.63
C ASP A 227 -0.08 3.10 12.19
N ASP A 228 0.93 3.48 11.38
CA ASP A 228 0.79 3.80 9.97
C ASP A 228 1.15 2.60 9.05
N PRO A 229 0.17 1.99 8.36
CA PRO A 229 0.42 0.94 7.38
C PRO A 229 1.24 1.40 6.18
N ALA A 230 1.23 2.70 5.81
CA ALA A 230 2.06 3.23 4.74
C ALA A 230 3.53 3.20 5.15
N GLU A 231 3.86 3.71 6.33
CA GLU A 231 5.21 3.64 6.89
C GLU A 231 5.73 2.20 6.94
N ALA A 232 4.93 1.25 7.45
CA ALA A 232 5.30 -0.16 7.51
C ALA A 232 5.66 -0.74 6.13
N ARG A 233 4.88 -0.38 5.09
CA ARG A 233 5.12 -0.84 3.72
C ARG A 233 6.40 -0.25 3.13
N GLU A 234 6.69 1.03 3.39
CA GLU A 234 7.94 1.67 2.95
C GLU A 234 9.16 0.98 3.57
N GLN A 235 9.11 0.72 4.87
CA GLN A 235 10.16 0.03 5.61
C GLN A 235 10.38 -1.41 5.09
N VAL A 236 9.30 -2.15 4.84
CA VAL A 236 9.35 -3.50 4.25
C VAL A 236 9.90 -3.49 2.81
N MET A 237 9.56 -2.45 2.03
CA MET A 237 10.09 -2.27 0.69
C MET A 237 11.59 -1.99 0.70
N LEU A 238 12.08 -1.19 1.65
CA LEU A 238 13.50 -1.00 1.89
C LEU A 238 14.18 -2.33 2.23
N ALA A 239 13.63 -3.12 3.16
CA ALA A 239 14.17 -4.44 3.48
C ALA A 239 14.22 -5.37 2.24
N SER A 240 13.18 -5.35 1.39
CA SER A 240 13.16 -6.08 0.13
C SER A 240 14.27 -5.63 -0.82
N HIS A 241 14.56 -4.33 -0.89
CA HIS A 241 15.65 -3.81 -1.70
C HIS A 241 17.02 -4.24 -1.15
N LEU A 242 17.24 -4.17 0.16
CA LEU A 242 18.46 -4.63 0.81
C LEU A 242 18.72 -6.13 0.57
N LEU A 243 17.68 -6.98 0.63
CA LEU A 243 17.79 -8.40 0.31
C LEU A 243 18.26 -8.64 -1.14
N ARG A 244 17.76 -7.87 -2.11
CA ARG A 244 18.23 -7.96 -3.51
C ARG A 244 19.70 -7.57 -3.65
N ILE A 245 20.16 -6.57 -2.89
CA ILE A 245 21.57 -6.20 -2.84
C ILE A 245 22.39 -7.38 -2.28
N VAL A 246 21.94 -8.02 -1.19
CA VAL A 246 22.62 -9.19 -0.62
C VAL A 246 22.69 -10.34 -1.63
N ASP A 247 21.60 -10.63 -2.32
CA ASP A 247 21.56 -11.67 -3.36
C ASP A 247 22.58 -11.39 -4.48
N ALA A 248 22.72 -10.14 -4.91
CA ALA A 248 23.72 -9.72 -5.89
C ALA A 248 25.17 -9.81 -5.37
N ARG A 249 25.39 -9.88 -4.05
CA ARG A 249 26.70 -9.99 -3.41
C ARG A 249 27.04 -11.41 -2.94
N ARG A 250 26.08 -12.35 -3.01
CA ARG A 250 26.35 -13.76 -2.73
C ARG A 250 27.33 -14.28 -3.78
N ARG A 251 28.46 -14.81 -3.30
CA ARG A 251 29.34 -15.60 -4.15
C ARG A 251 28.61 -16.90 -4.50
N GLN A 252 28.52 -17.20 -5.79
CA GLN A 252 28.11 -18.54 -6.25
C GLN A 252 29.17 -19.57 -5.86
#